data_AF-A0AB39WF64-F1
#
_entry.id   AF-A0AB39WF64-F1
#
_cell.length_a   1.000
_cell.length_b   1.000
_cell.length_c   1.000
_cell.angle_alpha   90.00
_cell.angle_beta   90.00
_cell.angle_gamma   90.00
#
_symmetry.space_group_name_H-M   'P 1'
#
loop_
_entity.id
_entity.type
_entity.pdbx_description
1 polymer ?
#
loop_
_entity_poly.entity_id
_entity_poly.type
_entity_poly.pdbx_seq_one_letter_code
_entity_poly.pdbx_strand_id
1 'polypeptide(L)'
;MKRFYSFLATIIIAICIISYFVTQEVFVSTQFSTIIDIINVTQVLISIYIAYLLFDRFGTSKKILDKQNEIILDYLEELKKLRIHIYLFEGEKLKIEVNTNISKDMNFSRELFVDKKIMLVKSGYFSLDKIKKFNELTNHPLFPIELKNELDIFNYSVLTSSLSEKKENFAFFSLEPEYDFDMTKWMIPGRKEDITITDFFDKIENLLITVENWINKESSIRIKLNF
;
A
#
# COMPACT_ATOMS: atom_id res chain seq x y z
N MET A 1 21.60 -7.55 -8.04
CA MET A 1 22.75 -8.24 -8.67
C MET A 1 23.83 -7.29 -9.21
N LYS A 2 23.56 -6.35 -10.14
CA LYS A 2 24.60 -5.43 -10.67
C LYS A 2 25.41 -4.66 -9.60
N ARG A 3 24.77 -4.19 -8.52
CA ARG A 3 25.45 -3.49 -7.41
C ARG A 3 26.41 -4.40 -6.61
N PHE A 4 26.11 -5.69 -6.52
CA PHE A 4 26.96 -6.67 -5.83
C PHE A 4 28.24 -6.97 -6.63
N TYR A 5 28.12 -7.16 -7.95
CA TYR A 5 29.29 -7.35 -8.82
C TYR A 5 30.18 -6.10 -8.90
N SER A 6 29.59 -4.91 -8.89
CA SER A 6 30.33 -3.64 -8.80
C SER A 6 31.10 -3.56 -7.48
N PHE A 7 30.48 -3.87 -6.35
CA PHE A 7 31.15 -3.86 -5.05
C PHE A 7 32.28 -4.87 -4.96
N LEU A 8 32.06 -6.10 -5.45
CA LEU A 8 33.03 -7.18 -5.45
C LEU A 8 34.23 -6.88 -6.36
N ALA A 9 33.99 -6.27 -7.53
CA ALA A 9 35.06 -5.78 -8.41
C ALA A 9 35.90 -4.67 -7.75
N THR A 10 35.26 -3.78 -6.98
CA THR A 10 35.95 -2.70 -6.27
C THR A 10 36.87 -3.24 -5.18
N ILE A 11 36.42 -4.28 -4.45
CA ILE A 11 37.25 -4.98 -3.45
C ILE A 11 38.45 -5.66 -4.11
N ILE A 12 38.26 -6.36 -5.22
CA ILE A 12 39.35 -7.04 -5.93
C ILE A 12 40.40 -6.03 -6.41
N ILE A 13 39.97 -4.90 -6.98
CA ILE A 13 40.87 -3.83 -7.42
C ILE A 13 41.64 -3.24 -6.23
N ALA A 14 40.97 -2.99 -5.09
CA ALA A 14 41.64 -2.52 -3.89
C ALA A 14 42.69 -3.51 -3.37
N ILE A 15 42.39 -4.81 -3.37
CA ILE A 15 43.34 -5.86 -2.97
C ILE A 15 44.53 -5.91 -3.94
N CYS A 16 44.31 -5.81 -5.25
CA CYS A 16 45.39 -5.78 -6.23
C CYS A 16 46.29 -4.55 -6.07
N ILE A 17 45.71 -3.37 -5.79
CA ILE A 17 46.46 -2.14 -5.54
C ILE A 17 47.29 -2.27 -4.26
N ILE A 18 46.68 -2.73 -3.16
CA ILE A 18 47.39 -2.94 -1.89
C ILE A 18 48.52 -3.96 -2.07
N SER A 19 48.27 -5.07 -2.75
CA SER A 19 49.28 -6.11 -3.03
C SER A 19 50.44 -5.58 -3.90
N TYR A 20 50.15 -4.70 -4.86
CA TYR A 20 51.17 -4.05 -5.68
C TYR A 20 52.05 -3.09 -4.84
N PHE A 21 51.47 -2.29 -3.95
CA PHE A 21 52.24 -1.42 -3.06
C PHE A 21 53.07 -2.22 -2.04
N VAL A 22 52.52 -3.31 -1.49
CA VAL A 22 53.25 -4.20 -0.57
C VAL A 22 54.45 -4.87 -1.25
N THR A 23 54.30 -5.33 -2.49
CA THR A 23 55.41 -5.98 -3.22
C THR A 23 56.51 -5.00 -3.64
N GLN A 24 56.17 -3.72 -3.88
CA GLN A 24 57.15 -2.65 -4.11
C GLN A 24 57.92 -2.26 -2.83
N GLU A 25 57.24 -2.17 -1.68
CA GLU A 25 57.87 -1.76 -0.42
C GLU A 25 58.71 -2.84 0.29
N VAL A 26 58.46 -4.13 0.03
CA VAL A 26 59.32 -5.22 0.55
C VAL A 26 60.77 -5.09 0.06
N PHE A 27 61.03 -4.32 -1.01
CA PHE A 27 62.38 -3.98 -1.48
C PHE A 27 63.00 -2.73 -0.82
N VAL A 28 62.25 -1.93 -0.06
CA VAL A 28 62.73 -0.70 0.61
C VAL A 28 62.26 -0.70 2.07
N SER A 29 63.06 -1.35 2.92
CA SER A 29 62.78 -1.74 4.32
C SER A 29 62.37 -0.63 5.33
N THR A 30 62.18 0.62 4.91
CA THR A 30 61.89 1.75 5.82
C THR A 30 60.45 2.27 5.77
N GLN A 31 59.58 1.76 4.90
CA GLN A 31 58.19 2.26 4.78
C GLN A 31 57.11 1.31 5.32
N PHE A 32 57.48 0.11 5.79
CA PHE A 32 56.57 -0.93 6.24
C PHE A 32 55.60 -0.49 7.37
N SER A 33 56.02 0.43 8.25
CA SER A 33 55.15 1.00 9.28
C SER A 33 54.01 1.83 8.68
N THR A 34 54.29 2.57 7.61
CA THR A 34 53.32 3.41 6.90
C THR A 34 52.25 2.57 6.23
N ILE A 35 52.62 1.43 5.63
CA ILE A 35 51.65 0.48 5.07
C ILE A 35 50.72 -0.08 6.16
N ILE A 36 51.28 -0.47 7.31
CA ILE A 36 50.49 -0.98 8.44
C ILE A 36 49.51 0.09 8.94
N ASP A 37 49.96 1.34 9.05
CA ASP A 37 49.10 2.45 9.46
C ASP A 37 47.97 2.70 8.45
N ILE A 38 48.25 2.64 7.14
CA ILE A 38 47.24 2.76 6.08
C ILE A 38 46.21 1.61 6.16
N ILE A 39 46.66 0.37 6.39
CA ILE A 39 45.78 -0.80 6.54
C ILE A 39 44.89 -0.63 7.79
N ASN A 40 45.46 -0.21 8.91
CA ASN A 40 44.73 0.01 10.16
C ASN A 40 43.68 1.11 10.00
N VAL A 41 44.04 2.25 9.41
CA VAL A 41 43.09 3.34 9.12
C VAL A 41 41.97 2.86 8.19
N THR A 42 42.31 2.06 7.17
CA THR A 42 41.33 1.50 6.23
C THR A 42 40.39 0.52 6.93
N GLN A 43 40.89 -0.35 7.82
CA GLN A 43 40.07 -1.25 8.62
C GLN A 43 39.10 -0.50 9.54
N VAL A 44 39.55 0.59 10.19
CA VAL A 44 38.70 1.44 11.02
C VAL A 44 37.60 2.10 10.18
N LEU A 45 37.93 2.64 9.01
CA LEU A 45 36.94 3.23 8.09
C LEU A 45 35.92 2.20 7.60
N ILE A 46 36.35 0.97 7.25
CA ILE A 46 35.45 -0.13 6.89
C ILE A 46 34.56 -0.50 8.07
N SER A 47 35.10 -0.56 9.28
CA SER A 47 34.34 -0.89 10.49
C SER A 47 33.29 0.18 10.80
N ILE A 48 33.63 1.47 10.66
CA ILE A 48 32.70 2.59 10.78
C ILE A 48 31.61 2.50 9.70
N TYR A 49 31.97 2.18 8.46
CA TYR A 49 31.01 2.01 7.37
C TYR A 49 30.06 0.84 7.61
N ILE A 50 30.56 -0.31 8.08
CA ILE A 50 29.73 -1.45 8.48
C ILE A 50 28.83 -1.06 9.65
N ALA A 51 29.35 -0.37 10.66
CA ALA A 51 28.56 0.10 11.80
C ALA A 51 27.47 1.08 11.37
N TYR A 52 27.75 1.98 10.43
CA TYR A 52 26.75 2.87 9.83
C TYR A 52 25.66 2.10 9.08
N LEU A 53 26.04 1.13 8.23
CA LEU A 53 25.07 0.29 7.52
C LEU A 53 24.22 -0.55 8.47
N LEU A 54 24.81 -1.07 9.55
CA LEU A 54 24.08 -1.80 10.59
C LEU A 54 23.17 -0.86 11.38
N PHE A 55 23.63 0.33 11.73
CA PHE A 55 22.82 1.33 12.44
C PHE A 55 21.63 1.79 11.59
N ASP A 56 21.82 2.01 10.29
CA ASP A 56 20.72 2.35 9.40
C ASP A 56 19.74 1.18 9.26
N ARG A 57 20.25 -0.05 9.06
CA ARG A 57 19.44 -1.25 8.90
C ARG A 57 18.70 -1.68 10.17
N PHE A 58 19.24 -1.46 11.36
CA PHE A 58 18.67 -1.92 12.63
C PHE A 58 18.16 -0.80 13.53
N GLY A 59 18.50 0.46 13.25
CA GLY A 59 18.16 1.62 14.08
C GLY A 59 16.94 2.36 13.58
N THR A 60 17.08 3.19 12.55
CA THR A 60 16.03 4.10 12.07
C THR A 60 15.14 3.48 11.01
N SER A 61 15.72 2.85 9.99
CA SER A 61 14.96 2.31 8.86
C SER A 61 14.07 1.15 9.27
N LYS A 62 14.55 0.28 10.18
CA LYS A 62 13.72 -0.78 10.77
C LYS A 62 12.54 -0.22 11.57
N LYS A 63 12.76 0.78 12.43
CA LYS A 63 11.67 1.39 13.21
C LYS A 63 10.60 2.02 12.33
N ILE A 64 11.01 2.66 11.24
CA ILE A 64 10.08 3.21 10.25
C ILE A 64 9.28 2.07 9.63
N LEU A 65 9.93 1.04 9.08
CA LEU A 65 9.28 -0.11 8.47
C LEU A 65 8.32 -0.83 9.44
N ASP A 66 8.73 -1.04 10.68
CA ASP A 66 7.89 -1.63 11.72
C ASP A 66 6.62 -0.79 11.95
N LYS A 67 6.75 0.54 11.98
CA LYS A 67 5.60 1.44 12.12
C LYS A 67 4.72 1.47 10.87
N GLN A 68 5.30 1.39 9.67
CA GLN A 68 4.53 1.27 8.43
C GLN A 68 3.72 -0.02 8.41
N ASN A 69 4.34 -1.14 8.79
CA ASN A 69 3.66 -2.43 8.91
C ASN A 69 2.49 -2.36 9.89
N GLU A 70 2.69 -1.76 11.08
CA GLU A 70 1.63 -1.57 12.08
C GLU A 70 0.44 -0.80 11.50
N ILE A 71 0.68 0.33 10.83
CA ILE A 71 -0.37 1.15 10.23
C ILE A 71 -1.14 0.39 9.14
N ILE A 72 -0.45 -0.43 8.34
CA ILE A 72 -1.08 -1.22 7.28
C ILE A 72 -1.92 -2.35 7.88
N LEU A 73 -1.44 -3.00 8.94
CA LEU A 73 -2.21 -4.02 9.64
C LEU A 73 -3.47 -3.39 10.26
N ASP A 74 -3.35 -2.22 10.90
CA ASP A 74 -4.51 -1.47 11.40
C ASP A 74 -5.48 -1.12 10.27
N TYR A 75 -4.97 -0.68 9.11
CA TYR A 75 -5.77 -0.39 7.92
C TYR A 75 -6.53 -1.63 7.44
N LEU A 76 -5.86 -2.78 7.35
CA LEU A 76 -6.47 -4.05 6.95
C LEU A 76 -7.51 -4.53 7.98
N GLU A 77 -7.23 -4.39 9.27
CA GLU A 77 -8.20 -4.74 10.31
C GLU A 77 -9.48 -3.91 10.21
N GLU A 78 -9.36 -2.61 9.95
CA GLU A 78 -10.52 -1.77 9.70
C GLU A 78 -11.22 -2.15 8.39
N LEU A 79 -10.47 -2.45 7.32
CA LEU A 79 -11.01 -2.86 6.02
C LEU A 79 -11.87 -4.12 6.16
N LYS A 80 -11.42 -5.09 6.96
CA LYS A 80 -12.14 -6.34 7.23
C LYS A 80 -13.44 -6.14 8.03
N LYS A 81 -13.51 -5.08 8.85
CA LYS A 81 -14.72 -4.72 9.61
C LYS A 81 -15.78 -4.05 8.74
N LEU A 82 -15.41 -3.58 7.54
CA LEU A 82 -16.36 -2.97 6.63
C LEU A 82 -17.34 -4.01 6.09
N ARG A 83 -18.61 -3.70 6.31
CA ARG A 83 -19.74 -4.36 5.69
C ARG A 83 -20.31 -3.44 4.64
N ILE A 84 -20.40 -3.97 3.43
CA ILE A 84 -20.91 -3.29 2.26
C ILE A 84 -22.34 -3.74 2.04
N HIS A 85 -23.23 -2.76 1.91
CA HIS A 85 -24.62 -2.91 1.54
C HIS A 85 -24.83 -2.32 0.16
N ILE A 86 -25.29 -3.13 -0.79
CA ILE A 86 -25.62 -2.70 -2.15
C ILE A 86 -27.10 -2.96 -2.39
N TYR A 87 -27.84 -1.91 -2.74
CA TYR A 87 -29.25 -1.98 -3.07
C TYR A 87 -29.43 -1.81 -4.57
N LEU A 88 -30.14 -2.76 -5.21
CA LEU A 88 -30.50 -2.72 -6.62
C LEU A 88 -32.01 -2.72 -6.80
N PHE A 89 -32.50 -1.88 -7.71
CA PHE A 89 -33.92 -1.71 -7.96
C PHE A 89 -34.32 -2.17 -9.37
N GLU A 90 -35.54 -2.69 -9.47
CA GLU A 90 -36.26 -2.92 -10.72
C GLU A 90 -37.60 -2.17 -10.59
N GLY A 91 -37.72 -1.07 -11.33
CA GLY A 91 -38.69 -0.02 -11.08
C GLY A 91 -38.53 0.61 -9.71
N GLU A 92 -39.63 0.64 -8.96
CA GLU A 92 -39.70 1.15 -7.59
C GLU A 92 -39.43 0.06 -6.53
N LYS A 93 -39.24 -1.20 -6.95
CA LYS A 93 -39.07 -2.32 -6.02
C LYS A 93 -37.59 -2.67 -5.85
N LEU A 94 -37.17 -2.86 -4.60
CA LEU A 94 -35.87 -3.43 -4.28
C LEU A 94 -35.83 -4.88 -4.78
N LYS A 95 -34.92 -5.17 -5.71
CA LYS A 95 -34.73 -6.49 -6.31
C LYS A 95 -33.67 -7.30 -5.60
N ILE A 96 -32.55 -6.67 -5.27
CA ILE A 96 -31.39 -7.33 -4.66
C ILE A 96 -30.83 -6.43 -3.56
N GLU A 97 -30.64 -7.02 -2.38
CA GLU A 97 -29.79 -6.47 -1.33
C GLU A 97 -28.57 -7.40 -1.19
N VAL A 98 -27.39 -6.88 -1.52
CA VAL A 98 -26.13 -7.59 -1.27
C VAL A 98 -25.55 -7.05 0.02
N ASN A 99 -25.31 -7.95 0.96
CA ASN A 99 -24.63 -7.67 2.21
C ASN A 99 -23.37 -8.54 2.29
N THR A 100 -22.22 -7.91 2.17
CA THR A 100 -20.94 -8.62 2.09
C THR A 100 -19.83 -7.88 2.84
N ASN A 101 -18.87 -8.62 3.36
CA ASN A 101 -17.65 -8.06 3.94
C ASN A 101 -16.56 -8.06 2.88
N ILE A 102 -15.64 -7.09 2.93
CA ILE A 102 -14.47 -7.03 2.02
C ILE A 102 -13.63 -8.31 2.12
N SER A 103 -13.49 -9.01 0.98
CA SER A 103 -12.69 -10.24 0.85
C SER A 103 -12.05 -10.34 -0.53
N LYS A 104 -11.04 -11.21 -0.69
CA LYS A 104 -10.41 -11.47 -2.00
C LYS A 104 -11.33 -12.24 -2.94
N ASP A 105 -12.22 -13.07 -2.39
CA ASP A 105 -13.10 -13.96 -3.14
C ASP A 105 -14.49 -13.34 -3.41
N MET A 106 -14.57 -12.01 -3.57
CA MET A 106 -15.82 -11.29 -3.89
C MET A 106 -16.45 -11.66 -5.26
N ASN A 107 -15.97 -12.70 -5.94
CA ASN A 107 -16.46 -13.20 -7.22
C ASN A 107 -17.99 -13.44 -7.27
N PHE A 108 -18.64 -13.69 -6.14
CA PHE A 108 -20.09 -13.88 -6.07
C PHE A 108 -20.92 -12.64 -6.46
N SER A 109 -20.33 -11.43 -6.40
CA SER A 109 -21.02 -10.20 -6.79
C SER A 109 -21.00 -9.97 -8.30
N ARG A 110 -19.88 -10.21 -9.00
CA ARG A 110 -19.73 -9.86 -10.43
C ARG A 110 -20.79 -10.51 -11.33
N GLU A 111 -21.20 -11.74 -11.04
CA GLU A 111 -22.21 -12.46 -11.84
C GLU A 111 -23.64 -11.94 -11.65
N LEU A 112 -23.94 -11.33 -10.50
CA LEU A 112 -25.24 -10.69 -10.21
C LEU A 112 -25.35 -9.28 -10.82
N PHE A 113 -24.21 -8.62 -11.08
CA PHE A 113 -24.10 -7.25 -11.56
C PHE A 113 -23.67 -7.16 -13.05
N VAL A 114 -24.33 -7.93 -13.92
CA VAL A 114 -24.06 -7.94 -15.39
C VAL A 114 -24.23 -6.55 -16.03
N ASP A 115 -25.01 -5.67 -15.39
CA ASP A 115 -25.16 -4.28 -15.80
C ASP A 115 -24.09 -3.38 -15.17
N LYS A 116 -23.46 -2.55 -16.00
CA LYS A 116 -22.58 -1.43 -15.62
C LYS A 116 -23.36 -0.31 -14.90
N LYS A 117 -24.02 -0.64 -13.80
CA LYS A 117 -24.77 0.34 -12.99
C LYS A 117 -23.80 1.31 -12.34
N ILE A 118 -24.16 2.58 -12.40
CA ILE A 118 -23.37 3.65 -11.79
C ILE A 118 -23.54 3.56 -10.27
N MET A 119 -22.44 3.56 -9.55
CA MET A 119 -22.44 3.53 -8.10
C MET A 119 -22.85 4.88 -7.54
N LEU A 120 -23.81 4.90 -6.63
CA LEU A 120 -24.20 6.06 -5.83
C LEU A 120 -23.83 5.80 -4.38
N VAL A 121 -23.38 6.84 -3.67
CA VAL A 121 -23.04 6.77 -2.25
C VAL A 121 -23.93 7.71 -1.45
N LYS A 122 -24.17 7.37 -0.18
CA LYS A 122 -25.04 8.16 0.70
C LYS A 122 -24.45 9.55 1.00
N SER A 123 -25.30 10.57 1.11
CA SER A 123 -24.94 11.91 1.57
C SER A 123 -24.48 11.81 3.02
N GLY A 124 -23.31 12.38 3.31
CA GLY A 124 -22.63 12.16 4.59
C GLY A 124 -21.76 10.90 4.65
N TYR A 125 -21.45 10.26 3.51
CA TYR A 125 -20.49 9.16 3.43
C TYR A 125 -19.18 9.45 4.18
N PHE A 126 -18.64 10.65 4.04
CA PHE A 126 -17.40 11.08 4.71
C PHE A 126 -17.51 11.30 6.21
N SER A 127 -18.72 11.57 6.71
CA SER A 127 -18.96 11.76 8.15
C SER A 127 -19.12 10.44 8.91
N LEU A 128 -19.14 9.30 8.22
CA LEU A 128 -19.18 8.00 8.86
C LEU A 128 -17.89 7.75 9.64
N ASP A 129 -18.01 7.36 10.91
CA ASP A 129 -16.87 7.07 11.79
C ASP A 129 -15.91 6.03 11.18
N LYS A 130 -16.47 5.05 10.46
CA LYS A 130 -15.70 4.05 9.71
C LYS A 130 -14.79 4.70 8.68
N ILE A 131 -15.30 5.62 7.86
CA ILE A 131 -14.53 6.35 6.83
C ILE A 131 -13.51 7.30 7.46
N LYS A 132 -13.88 7.97 8.55
CA LYS A 132 -12.97 8.85 9.29
C LYS A 132 -11.71 8.11 9.74
N LYS A 133 -11.86 6.91 10.30
CA LYS A 133 -10.72 6.09 10.75
C LYS A 133 -9.81 5.66 9.59
N PHE A 134 -10.37 5.30 8.43
CA PHE A 134 -9.55 5.07 7.22
C PHE A 134 -8.80 6.32 6.80
N ASN A 135 -9.45 7.47 6.78
CA ASN A 135 -8.82 8.73 6.42
C ASN A 135 -7.69 9.10 7.38
N GLU A 136 -7.82 8.82 8.68
CA GLU A 136 -6.76 9.03 9.68
C GLU A 136 -5.54 8.13 9.39
N LEU A 137 -5.76 6.84 9.14
CA LEU A 137 -4.67 5.88 8.85
C LEU A 137 -3.96 6.22 7.52
N THR A 138 -4.71 6.51 6.47
CA THR A 138 -4.18 6.77 5.12
C THR A 138 -3.50 8.14 4.98
N ASN A 139 -3.85 9.11 5.84
CA ASN A 139 -3.17 10.40 5.92
C ASN A 139 -1.99 10.41 6.90
N HIS A 140 -1.71 9.29 7.58
CA HIS A 140 -0.56 9.19 8.46
C HIS A 140 0.74 9.45 7.67
N PRO A 141 1.71 10.26 8.18
CA PRO A 141 2.93 10.62 7.44
C PRO A 141 3.80 9.43 7.02
N LEU A 142 3.68 8.31 7.73
CA LEU A 142 4.39 7.07 7.45
C LEU A 142 3.60 6.09 6.56
N PHE A 143 2.36 6.41 6.17
CA PHE A 143 1.60 5.52 5.31
C PHE A 143 2.33 5.34 3.96
N PRO A 144 2.52 4.10 3.45
CA PRO A 144 3.28 3.90 2.23
C PRO A 144 2.64 4.61 1.03
N ILE A 145 3.46 5.39 0.33
CA ILE A 145 3.00 6.18 -0.81
C ILE A 145 2.55 5.25 -1.95
N GLU A 146 3.17 4.08 -2.12
CA GLU A 146 2.77 3.12 -3.15
C GLU A 146 1.33 2.64 -2.96
N LEU A 147 0.91 2.45 -1.70
CA LEU A 147 -0.45 2.04 -1.36
C LEU A 147 -1.44 3.20 -1.44
N LYS A 148 -1.00 4.44 -1.19
CA LYS A 148 -1.84 5.63 -1.20
C LYS A 148 -2.58 5.86 -2.52
N ASN A 149 -1.97 5.48 -3.64
CA ASN A 149 -2.59 5.63 -4.97
C ASN A 149 -3.80 4.70 -5.17
N GLU A 150 -3.78 3.50 -4.57
CA GLU A 150 -4.85 2.51 -4.69
C GLU A 150 -6.02 2.79 -3.72
N LEU A 151 -5.79 3.62 -2.70
CA LEU A 151 -6.75 3.96 -1.65
C LEU A 151 -7.80 5.00 -2.04
N ASP A 152 -7.71 5.53 -3.25
CA ASP A 152 -8.66 6.50 -3.79
C ASP A 152 -10.11 5.96 -3.74
N ILE A 153 -10.32 4.64 -3.67
CA ILE A 153 -11.63 3.96 -3.62
C ILE A 153 -12.64 4.55 -2.64
N PHE A 154 -12.20 5.10 -1.51
CA PHE A 154 -13.05 5.69 -0.47
C PHE A 154 -13.01 7.22 -0.46
N ASN A 155 -12.19 7.84 -1.31
CA ASN A 155 -11.95 9.27 -1.31
C ASN A 155 -12.59 9.93 -2.54
N TYR A 156 -13.87 10.27 -2.43
CA TYR A 156 -14.60 10.99 -3.49
C TYR A 156 -14.42 12.50 -3.32
N SER A 157 -14.03 13.22 -4.39
CA SER A 157 -13.69 14.64 -4.28
C SER A 157 -14.91 15.56 -4.29
N VAL A 158 -16.02 15.11 -4.88
CA VAL A 158 -17.29 15.84 -4.96
C VAL A 158 -18.43 14.83 -4.79
N LEU A 159 -19.59 15.25 -4.30
CA LEU A 159 -20.82 14.47 -4.35
C LEU A 159 -21.88 15.30 -5.08
N THR A 160 -22.47 14.77 -6.15
CA THR A 160 -23.50 15.48 -6.92
C THR A 160 -24.87 14.80 -6.77
N SER A 161 -25.92 15.60 -6.58
CA SER A 161 -27.28 15.13 -6.30
C SER A 161 -28.19 15.06 -7.54
N SER A 162 -27.71 15.48 -8.71
CA SER A 162 -28.54 15.58 -9.91
C SER A 162 -28.71 14.21 -10.56
N LEU A 163 -29.69 13.45 -10.09
CA LEU A 163 -30.10 12.17 -10.70
C LEU A 163 -31.24 12.43 -11.68
N SER A 164 -30.92 12.65 -12.97
CA SER A 164 -31.93 12.77 -14.04
C SER A 164 -32.38 11.41 -14.59
N GLU A 165 -31.78 10.31 -14.12
CA GLU A 165 -32.00 8.96 -14.65
C GLU A 165 -32.85 8.09 -13.70
N LYS A 166 -33.34 6.96 -14.24
CA LYS A 166 -34.16 5.99 -13.49
C LYS A 166 -33.32 5.25 -12.45
N LYS A 167 -33.93 4.91 -11.30
CA LYS A 167 -33.32 4.13 -10.20
C LYS A 167 -32.64 2.83 -10.65
N GLU A 168 -33.18 2.20 -11.69
CA GLU A 168 -32.69 0.95 -12.27
C GLU A 168 -31.27 1.05 -12.84
N ASN A 169 -30.81 2.25 -13.21
CA ASN A 169 -29.46 2.46 -13.76
C ASN A 169 -28.38 2.53 -12.66
N PHE A 170 -28.79 2.62 -11.40
CA PHE A 170 -27.91 2.88 -10.29
C PHE A 170 -27.77 1.68 -9.35
N ALA A 171 -26.66 1.68 -8.63
CA ALA A 171 -26.44 0.84 -7.50
C ALA A 171 -26.09 1.66 -6.28
N PHE A 172 -26.85 1.47 -5.22
CA PHE A 172 -26.78 2.31 -4.05
C PHE A 172 -25.89 1.64 -3.01
N PHE A 173 -24.71 2.22 -2.78
CA PHE A 173 -23.65 1.71 -1.92
C PHE A 173 -23.65 2.39 -0.54
N SER A 174 -23.82 1.59 0.51
CA SER A 174 -23.75 2.05 1.90
C SER A 174 -22.86 1.14 2.75
N LEU A 175 -22.22 1.73 3.76
CA LEU A 175 -21.46 1.00 4.78
C LEU A 175 -22.30 0.68 6.03
N GLU A 176 -23.57 1.08 6.00
CA GLU A 176 -24.58 0.87 7.04
C GLU A 176 -25.89 0.39 6.41
N PRO A 177 -26.66 -0.45 7.10
CA PRO A 177 -27.96 -0.87 6.63
C PRO A 177 -28.92 0.32 6.52
N GLU A 178 -29.72 0.36 5.45
CA GLU A 178 -30.71 1.40 5.20
C GLU A 178 -32.10 0.83 5.47
N TYR A 179 -32.74 1.29 6.54
CA TYR A 179 -34.08 0.85 6.92
C TYR A 179 -35.19 1.69 6.27
N ASP A 180 -34.89 2.94 5.89
CA ASP A 180 -35.81 3.87 5.24
C ASP A 180 -35.13 4.50 4.01
N PHE A 181 -35.29 3.84 2.88
CA PHE A 181 -34.55 4.17 1.66
C PHE A 181 -35.06 5.48 1.03
N ASP A 182 -34.27 6.53 1.17
CA ASP A 182 -34.55 7.86 0.61
C ASP A 182 -33.57 8.20 -0.51
N MET A 183 -34.05 8.24 -1.76
CA MET A 183 -33.25 8.52 -2.96
C MET A 183 -32.55 9.89 -2.91
N THR A 184 -33.12 10.87 -2.21
CA THR A 184 -32.56 12.23 -2.12
C THR A 184 -31.24 12.27 -1.34
N LYS A 185 -30.98 11.22 -0.54
CA LYS A 185 -29.74 11.06 0.21
C LYS A 185 -28.65 10.39 -0.60
N TRP A 186 -28.81 10.12 -1.89
CA TRP A 186 -27.80 9.42 -2.68
C TRP A 186 -27.18 10.34 -3.71
N MET A 187 -25.86 10.23 -3.85
CA MET A 187 -25.07 11.16 -4.63
C MET A 187 -24.08 10.39 -5.50
N ILE A 188 -23.82 10.92 -6.69
CA ILE A 188 -22.78 10.37 -7.57
C ILE A 188 -21.42 10.73 -6.95
N PRO A 189 -20.54 9.74 -6.71
CA PRO A 189 -19.17 10.00 -6.30
C PRO A 189 -18.45 10.74 -7.43
N GLY A 190 -18.22 12.02 -7.23
CA GLY A 190 -17.56 12.91 -8.17
C GLY A 190 -16.12 12.49 -8.41
N ARG A 191 -15.90 11.87 -9.57
CA ARG A 191 -14.61 11.67 -10.22
C ARG A 191 -14.69 12.17 -11.66
N LYS A 192 -13.57 12.17 -12.38
CA LYS A 192 -13.53 12.49 -13.82
C LYS A 192 -14.45 11.60 -14.65
N GLU A 193 -14.76 10.40 -14.16
CA GLU A 193 -15.59 9.38 -14.79
C GLU A 193 -16.46 8.70 -13.72
N ASP A 194 -17.67 8.30 -14.10
CA ASP A 194 -18.60 7.56 -13.23
C ASP A 194 -18.01 6.19 -12.86
N ILE A 195 -18.06 5.83 -11.58
CA ILE A 195 -17.57 4.54 -11.08
C ILE A 195 -18.71 3.52 -11.15
N THR A 196 -18.48 2.40 -11.83
CA THR A 196 -19.41 1.27 -11.79
C THR A 196 -19.16 0.39 -10.56
N ILE A 197 -20.14 -0.44 -10.18
CA ILE A 197 -19.94 -1.43 -9.10
C ILE A 197 -18.75 -2.35 -9.41
N THR A 198 -18.61 -2.76 -10.67
CA THR A 198 -17.52 -3.63 -11.11
C THR A 198 -16.17 -2.95 -10.89
N ASP A 199 -16.03 -1.68 -11.29
CA ASP A 199 -14.81 -0.92 -11.06
C ASP A 199 -14.49 -0.78 -9.56
N PHE A 200 -15.52 -0.65 -8.72
CA PHE A 200 -15.34 -0.60 -7.27
C PHE A 200 -14.75 -1.92 -6.73
N PHE A 201 -15.32 -3.07 -7.11
CA PHE A 201 -14.81 -4.38 -6.67
C PHE A 201 -13.41 -4.66 -7.21
N ASP A 202 -13.14 -4.32 -8.47
CA ASP A 202 -11.81 -4.49 -9.08
C ASP A 202 -10.74 -3.70 -8.33
N LYS A 203 -11.06 -2.47 -7.91
CA LYS A 203 -10.13 -1.66 -7.11
C LYS A 203 -9.90 -2.21 -5.71
N ILE A 204 -10.92 -2.79 -5.08
CA ILE A 204 -10.77 -3.47 -3.77
C ILE A 204 -9.85 -4.68 -3.90
N GLU A 205 -10.04 -5.51 -4.92
CA GLU A 205 -9.19 -6.68 -5.19
C GLU A 205 -7.73 -6.25 -5.45
N ASN A 206 -7.53 -5.24 -6.32
CA ASN A 206 -6.22 -4.69 -6.61
C ASN A 206 -5.53 -4.09 -5.38
N LEU A 207 -6.28 -3.41 -4.51
CA LEU A 207 -5.75 -2.90 -3.24
C LEU A 207 -5.23 -4.05 -2.36
N LEU A 208 -6.01 -5.12 -2.19
CA LEU A 208 -5.61 -6.27 -1.36
C LEU A 208 -4.36 -6.97 -1.91
N ILE A 209 -4.29 -7.17 -3.23
CA ILE A 209 -3.11 -7.74 -3.91
C ILE A 209 -1.90 -6.83 -3.72
N THR A 210 -2.09 -5.52 -3.86
CA THR A 210 -1.00 -4.55 -3.74
C THR A 210 -0.45 -4.47 -2.32
N VAL A 211 -1.32 -4.50 -1.31
CA VAL A 211 -0.91 -4.58 0.10
C VAL A 211 -0.15 -5.87 0.39
N GLU A 212 -0.62 -7.02 -0.10
CA GLU A 212 0.07 -8.29 0.07
C GLU A 212 1.45 -8.30 -0.60
N ASN A 213 1.56 -7.76 -1.80
CA ASN A 213 2.84 -7.62 -2.50
C ASN A 213 3.80 -6.68 -1.76
N TRP A 214 3.29 -5.56 -1.23
CA TRP A 214 4.08 -4.61 -0.47
C TRP A 214 4.62 -5.25 0.82
N ILE A 215 3.75 -5.92 1.59
CA ILE A 215 4.15 -6.63 2.82
C ILE A 215 5.21 -7.69 2.49
N ASN A 216 5.02 -8.48 1.43
CA ASN A 216 5.96 -9.52 1.03
C ASN A 216 7.31 -8.99 0.52
N LYS A 217 7.34 -7.76 0.02
CA LYS A 217 8.57 -7.09 -0.45
C LYS A 217 9.38 -6.54 0.72
N GLU A 218 8.71 -5.91 1.69
CA GLU A 218 9.35 -5.20 2.80
C GLU A 218 9.53 -6.07 4.05
N SER A 219 8.82 -7.20 4.16
CA SER A 219 8.98 -8.20 5.21
C SER A 219 9.98 -9.29 4.83
N SER A 220 10.78 -9.75 5.80
CA SER A 220 11.59 -10.97 5.64
C SER A 220 10.75 -12.25 5.66
N ILE A 221 9.46 -12.16 6.00
CA ILE A 221 8.52 -13.28 6.11
C ILE A 221 7.49 -13.14 4.99
N ARG A 222 7.30 -14.21 4.22
CA ARG A 222 6.19 -14.27 3.26
C ARG A 222 4.88 -14.41 4.00
N ILE A 223 4.04 -13.39 3.91
CA ILE A 223 2.72 -13.33 4.54
C ILE A 223 1.69 -13.52 3.44
N LYS A 224 0.79 -14.48 3.65
CA LYS A 224 -0.45 -14.59 2.88
C LYS A 224 -1.59 -13.99 3.69
N LEU A 225 -2.21 -12.94 3.18
CA LEU A 225 -3.33 -12.30 3.85
C LEU A 225 -4.57 -13.20 3.74
N ASN A 226 -5.16 -13.56 4.89
CA ASN A 226 -6.43 -14.28 4.98
C ASN A 226 -7.60 -13.28 4.97
N PHE A 227 -7.95 -12.84 3.76
CA PHE A 227 -9.00 -11.90 3.45
C PHE A 227 -10.09 -12.54 2.61
#